data_AF-A0A7Y7J0C8-F1
#
_entry.id   AF-A0A7Y7J0C8-F1
#
_cell.length_a   1.000
_cell.length_b   1.000
_cell.length_c   1.000
_cell.angle_alpha   90.00
_cell.angle_beta   90.00
_cell.angle_gamma   90.00
#
_symmetry.space_group_name_H-M   'P 1'
#
loop_
_entity.id
_entity.type
_entity.pdbx_description
1 polymer ?
#
loop_
_entity_poly.entity_id
_entity_poly.type
_entity_poly.pdbx_seq_one_letter_code
_entity_poly.pdbx_strand_id
1 'polypeptide(L)'
;ATRLANGLRRRLLRDGCPDTGAPMKLFQRADFLRLPQFEGLHRFLPALMGHYGVPLVCLPVRHRSRLHGHSKYTNLNRALVGIRDLMGVMWLNNRTRLPRRVTER
;
A
#
# COMPACT_ATOMS: atom_id res chain seq x y z
N ALA A 1 11.53 4.73 -13.65
CA ALA A 1 11.35 3.72 -12.59
C ALA A 1 9.90 3.61 -12.10
N THR A 2 9.26 4.71 -11.68
CA THR A 2 7.97 4.69 -10.94
C THR A 2 6.75 4.24 -11.76
N ARG A 3 6.63 4.60 -13.05
CA ARG A 3 5.46 4.25 -13.89
C ARG A 3 5.32 2.75 -14.15
N LEU A 4 6.44 2.08 -14.48
CA LEU A 4 6.47 0.62 -14.70
C LEU A 4 6.22 -0.16 -13.41
N ALA A 5 6.87 0.22 -12.31
CA ALA A 5 6.67 -0.43 -11.01
C ALA A 5 5.22 -0.29 -10.50
N ASN A 6 4.62 0.91 -10.65
CA ASN A 6 3.22 1.13 -10.30
C ASN A 6 2.26 0.36 -11.22
N GLY A 7 2.60 0.21 -12.51
CA GLY A 7 1.83 -0.58 -13.47
C GLY A 7 1.81 -2.07 -13.12
N LEU A 8 2.98 -2.65 -12.80
CA LEU A 8 3.09 -4.05 -12.37
C LEU A 8 2.32 -4.28 -11.07
N ARG A 9 2.50 -3.41 -10.08
CA ARG A 9 1.77 -3.47 -8.81
C ARG A 9 0.26 -3.41 -9.02
N ARG A 10 -0.24 -2.44 -9.80
CA ARG A 10 -1.68 -2.30 -10.08
C ARG A 10 -2.26 -3.58 -10.68
N ARG A 11 -1.54 -4.23 -11.58
CA ARG A 11 -1.99 -5.47 -12.21
C ARG A 11 -2.03 -6.64 -11.22
N LEU A 12 -1.09 -6.67 -10.28
CA LEU A 12 -0.95 -7.75 -9.29
C LEU A 12 -1.87 -7.59 -8.08
N LEU A 13 -1.98 -6.39 -7.50
CA LEU A 13 -2.80 -6.12 -6.30
C LEU A 13 -4.22 -5.69 -6.62
N ARG A 14 -4.47 -5.15 -7.83
CA ARG A 14 -5.77 -4.62 -8.26
C ARG A 14 -6.39 -3.65 -7.23
N ASP A 15 -5.54 -2.87 -6.57
CA ASP A 15 -5.89 -2.02 -5.42
C ASP A 15 -6.48 -0.64 -5.81
N GLY A 16 -6.67 -0.36 -7.10
CA GLY A 16 -7.22 0.91 -7.62
C GLY A 16 -6.31 2.13 -7.44
N CYS A 17 -5.30 2.06 -6.57
CA CYS A 17 -4.48 3.20 -6.19
C CYS A 17 -3.48 3.58 -7.32
N PRO A 18 -3.49 4.84 -7.81
CA PRO A 18 -2.57 5.30 -8.85
C PRO A 18 -1.15 5.50 -8.34
N ASP A 19 -1.01 5.98 -7.12
CA ASP A 19 0.27 6.20 -6.47
C ASP A 19 0.19 5.86 -4.99
N THR A 20 0.94 4.83 -4.62
CA THR A 20 0.99 4.32 -3.25
C THR A 20 2.13 4.94 -2.45
N GLY A 21 3.03 5.65 -3.14
CA GLY A 21 4.08 6.49 -2.56
C GLY A 21 3.60 7.87 -2.15
N ALA A 22 2.30 8.17 -2.34
CA ALA A 22 1.70 9.40 -1.84
C ALA A 22 1.96 9.52 -0.32
N PRO A 23 2.55 10.65 0.14
CA PRO A 23 2.95 10.80 1.54
C PRO A 23 1.76 10.98 2.49
N MET A 24 0.63 11.48 1.97
CA MET A 24 -0.56 11.75 2.75
C MET A 24 -1.60 10.66 2.52
N LYS A 25 -2.07 10.07 3.62
CA LYS A 25 -3.12 9.04 3.64
C LYS A 25 -3.99 9.27 4.86
N LEU A 26 -5.30 9.15 4.69
CA LEU A 26 -6.28 9.24 5.76
C LEU A 26 -7.08 7.95 5.79
N PHE A 27 -7.32 7.42 6.98
CA PHE A 27 -8.07 6.20 7.20
C PHE A 27 -8.62 6.19 8.62
N GLN A 28 -9.67 5.40 8.87
CA GLN A 28 -10.20 5.25 10.21
C GLN A 28 -9.25 4.40 11.07
N ARG A 29 -9.10 4.78 12.34
CA ARG A 29 -8.27 4.04 13.30
C ARG A 29 -8.70 2.58 13.42
N ALA A 30 -10.02 2.33 13.49
CA ALA A 30 -10.57 1.00 13.67
C ALA A 30 -10.16 0.05 12.52
N ASP A 31 -10.16 0.54 11.28
CA ASP A 31 -9.75 -0.24 10.12
C ASP A 31 -8.24 -0.52 10.12
N PHE A 32 -7.44 0.49 10.47
CA PHE A 32 -5.99 0.35 10.53
C PHE A 32 -5.54 -0.68 11.57
N LEU A 33 -6.18 -0.69 12.74
CA LEU A 33 -5.84 -1.62 13.82
C LEU A 33 -6.16 -3.10 13.50
N ARG A 34 -6.94 -3.37 12.45
CA ARG A 34 -7.25 -4.73 11.99
C ARG A 34 -6.20 -5.28 11.02
N LEU A 35 -5.29 -4.43 10.55
CA LEU A 35 -4.28 -4.81 9.57
C LEU A 35 -3.11 -5.57 10.22
N PRO A 36 -2.50 -6.53 9.50
CA PRO A 36 -1.31 -7.22 9.96
C PRO A 36 -0.11 -6.28 9.96
N GLN A 37 0.69 -6.25 11.02
CA GLN A 37 1.84 -5.33 11.12
C GLN A 37 3.13 -5.93 10.57
N PHE A 38 3.83 -5.17 9.73
CA PHE A 38 5.16 -5.52 9.20
C PHE A 38 5.90 -4.28 8.69
N GLU A 39 7.22 -4.40 8.51
CA GLU A 39 8.03 -3.34 7.94
C GLU A 39 7.61 -3.03 6.50
N GLY A 40 7.32 -1.76 6.20
CA GLY A 40 6.88 -1.36 4.85
C GLY A 40 5.38 -1.44 4.61
N LEU A 41 4.57 -1.80 5.62
CA LEU A 41 3.09 -1.82 5.55
C LEU A 41 2.49 -0.55 4.94
N HIS A 42 3.04 0.63 5.26
CA HIS A 42 2.57 1.91 4.73
C HIS A 42 2.51 1.97 3.19
N ARG A 43 3.34 1.18 2.49
CA ARG A 43 3.33 1.08 1.02
C ARG A 43 2.11 0.31 0.52
N PHE A 44 1.61 -0.65 1.29
CA PHE A 44 0.55 -1.57 0.89
C PHE A 44 -0.82 -1.23 1.49
N LEU A 45 -0.93 -0.13 2.23
CA LEU A 45 -2.18 0.33 2.84
C LEU A 45 -3.40 0.27 1.91
N PRO A 46 -3.37 0.80 0.66
CA PRO A 46 -4.54 0.73 -0.22
C PRO A 46 -4.98 -0.70 -0.53
N ALA A 47 -4.02 -1.61 -0.77
CA ALA A 47 -4.30 -3.00 -1.08
C ALA A 47 -4.82 -3.77 0.14
N LEU A 48 -4.21 -3.55 1.30
CA LEU A 48 -4.62 -4.19 2.56
C LEU A 48 -6.00 -3.68 2.99
N MET A 49 -6.22 -2.37 3.01
CA MET A 49 -7.52 -1.78 3.35
C MET A 49 -8.61 -2.23 2.39
N GLY A 50 -8.34 -2.25 1.08
CA GLY A 50 -9.26 -2.78 0.09
C GLY A 50 -9.61 -4.26 0.31
N HIS A 51 -8.63 -5.09 0.70
CA HIS A 51 -8.89 -6.49 1.05
C HIS A 51 -9.82 -6.62 2.27
N TYR A 52 -9.76 -5.67 3.21
CA TYR A 52 -10.65 -5.58 4.37
C TYR A 52 -11.99 -4.88 4.07
N GLY A 53 -12.29 -4.59 2.80
CA GLY A 53 -13.54 -3.97 2.37
C GLY A 53 -13.63 -2.47 2.58
N VAL A 54 -12.52 -1.80 2.92
CA VAL A 54 -12.48 -0.35 3.10
C VAL A 54 -12.44 0.33 1.73
N PRO A 55 -13.34 1.30 1.45
CA PRO A 55 -13.34 2.00 0.17
C PRO A 55 -12.12 2.90 0.02
N LEU A 56 -11.59 2.98 -1.21
CA LEU A 56 -10.47 3.85 -1.56
C LEU A 56 -10.96 5.10 -2.29
N VAL A 57 -10.55 6.27 -1.80
CA VAL A 57 -10.74 7.56 -2.49
C VAL A 57 -9.37 8.17 -2.77
N CYS A 58 -9.13 8.57 -4.01
CA CYS A 58 -7.88 9.19 -4.45
C CYS A 58 -8.16 10.61 -4.95
N LEU A 59 -7.57 11.61 -4.29
CA LEU A 59 -7.70 13.01 -4.70
C LEU A 59 -6.43 13.47 -5.43
N PRO A 60 -6.55 14.21 -6.54
CA PRO A 60 -5.40 14.74 -7.24
C PRO A 60 -4.70 15.80 -6.37
N VAL A 61 -3.38 15.66 -6.23
CA VAL A 61 -2.54 16.64 -5.53
C VAL A 61 -1.47 17.17 -6.46
N ARG A 62 -1.03 18.42 -6.23
CA ARG A 62 0.06 19.03 -6.99
C ARG A 62 1.38 18.83 -6.25
N HIS A 63 2.31 18.13 -6.89
CA HIS A 63 3.68 18.01 -6.38
C HIS A 63 4.43 19.33 -6.59
N ARG A 64 5.22 19.73 -5.60
CA ARG A 64 6.18 20.85 -5.70
C ARG A 64 7.58 20.26 -5.68
N SER A 65 8.45 20.75 -6.57
CA SER A 65 9.85 20.35 -6.60
C SER A 65 10.54 20.75 -5.30
N ARG A 66 11.39 19.85 -4.79
CA ARG A 66 12.27 20.18 -3.66
C ARG A 66 13.25 21.27 -4.11
N LEU A 67 13.41 22.32 -3.30
CA LEU A 67 14.29 23.45 -3.59
C LEU A 67 15.73 23.23 -3.10
N HIS A 68 15.92 22.50 -2.00
CA HIS A 68 17.23 22.31 -1.37
C HIS A 68 17.43 20.86 -0.88
N GLY A 69 18.68 20.41 -0.86
CA GLY A 69 19.11 19.09 -0.37
C GLY A 69 18.97 17.95 -1.39
N HIS A 70 19.67 16.85 -1.13
CA HIS A 70 19.68 15.66 -2.00
C HIS A 70 18.78 14.55 -1.46
N SER A 71 18.25 13.72 -2.37
CA SER A 71 17.52 12.51 -1.98
C SER A 71 18.48 11.52 -1.32
N LYS A 72 18.16 11.06 -0.11
CA LYS A 72 18.88 9.97 0.57
C LYS A 72 18.45 8.58 0.08
N TYR A 73 17.54 8.51 -0.91
CA TYR A 73 16.98 7.26 -1.39
C TYR A 73 17.57 6.86 -2.73
N THR A 74 18.24 5.71 -2.78
CA THR A 74 18.71 5.05 -4.01
C THR A 74 17.61 4.17 -4.61
N ASN A 75 17.35 4.32 -5.91
CA ASN A 75 16.21 3.69 -6.59
C ASN A 75 16.33 2.14 -6.69
N LEU A 76 17.54 1.59 -6.78
CA LEU A 76 17.74 0.15 -6.96
C LEU A 76 17.37 -0.66 -5.71
N ASN A 77 17.92 -0.32 -4.54
CA ASN A 77 17.60 -1.04 -3.30
C ASN A 77 16.11 -0.95 -2.95
N ARG A 78 15.47 0.18 -3.24
CA ARG A 78 14.02 0.36 -3.05
C ARG A 78 13.19 -0.55 -3.99
N ALA A 79 13.65 -0.78 -5.21
CA ALA A 79 12.96 -1.64 -6.16
C ALA A 79 13.02 -3.12 -5.75
N LEU A 80 14.19 -3.61 -5.35
CA LEU A 80 14.38 -5.01 -4.95
C LEU A 80 13.58 -5.36 -3.69
N VAL A 81 13.65 -4.51 -2.65
CA VAL A 81 12.85 -4.71 -1.42
C VAL A 81 11.35 -4.65 -1.75
N GLY A 82 10.93 -3.74 -2.64
CA GLY A 82 9.54 -3.62 -3.07
C GLY A 82 8.97 -4.87 -3.74
N ILE A 83 9.77 -5.62 -4.50
CA ILE A 83 9.34 -6.87 -5.15
C ILE A 83 9.09 -7.97 -4.11
N ARG A 84 10.02 -8.13 -3.16
CA ARG A 84 9.86 -9.11 -2.07
C ARG A 84 8.60 -8.82 -1.25
N ASP A 85 8.42 -7.57 -0.84
CA ASP A 85 7.26 -7.18 -0.04
C ASP A 85 5.95 -7.35 -0.83
N LEU A 86 5.96 -7.08 -2.14
CA LEU A 86 4.80 -7.30 -3.00
C LEU A 86 4.38 -8.77 -3.05
N MET A 87 5.32 -9.69 -3.25
CA MET A 87 5.04 -11.13 -3.20
C MET A 87 4.50 -11.56 -1.83
N GLY A 88 5.09 -11.03 -0.75
CA GLY A 88 4.64 -11.28 0.62
C GLY A 88 3.20 -10.83 0.86
N VAL A 89 2.84 -9.62 0.43
CA VAL A 89 1.47 -9.09 0.59
C VAL A 89 0.47 -9.83 -0.30
N MET A 90 0.85 -10.23 -1.51
CA MET A 90 -0.01 -11.08 -2.35
C MET A 90 -0.30 -12.43 -1.68
N TRP A 91 0.73 -13.08 -1.14
CA TRP A 91 0.58 -14.31 -0.38
C TRP A 91 -0.31 -14.12 0.86
N LEU A 92 -0.10 -13.03 1.60
CA LEU A 92 -0.86 -12.68 2.79
C LEU A 92 -2.34 -12.47 2.47
N ASN A 93 -2.65 -11.63 1.49
CA ASN A 93 -4.03 -11.39 1.05
C ASN A 93 -4.71 -12.67 0.56
N ASN A 94 -3.98 -13.57 -0.10
CA ASN A 94 -4.54 -14.85 -0.55
C ASN A 94 -4.83 -15.82 0.61
N ARG A 95 -4.09 -15.70 1.73
CA ARG A 95 -4.26 -16.55 2.93
C ARG A 95 -5.25 -15.97 3.94
N THR A 96 -5.40 -14.66 3.98
CA THR A 96 -6.31 -13.99 4.90
C THR A 96 -7.75 -14.34 4.56
N ARG A 97 -8.47 -14.93 5.53
CA ARG A 97 -9.91 -15.18 5.46
C ARG A 97 -10.59 -14.27 6.47
N LEU A 98 -11.36 -13.30 5.97
CA LEU A 98 -12.09 -12.39 6.82
C LEU A 98 -13.45 -13.00 7.20
N PRO A 99 -13.71 -13.28 8.49
CA PRO A 99 -15.02 -13.75 8.91
C PRO A 99 -16.05 -12.65 8.67
N ARG A 100 -17.19 -13.01 8.05
CA ARG A 100 -18.30 -12.06 7.80
C ARG A 100 -18.93 -11.53 9.08
N ARG A 101 -18.92 -12.34 10.14
CA ARG A 101 -19.46 -11.99 11.46
C ARG A 101 -18.65 -12.75 12.52
N VAL A 102 -18.18 -12.02 13.53
CA VAL A 102 -17.56 -12.60 14.72
C VAL A 102 -18.57 -12.41 15.84
N THR A 103 -19.03 -13.50 16.44
CA THR A 103 -19.89 -13.48 17.62
C THR A 103 -19.12 -14.13 18.76
N GLU A 104 -18.85 -13.35 19.81
CA GLU A 104 -18.40 -13.89 21.08
C GLU A 104 -19.63 -14.44 21.83
N ARG A 105 -19.47 -15.60 22.46
CA ARG A 105 -20.49 -16.16 23.36
C ARG A 105 -20.25 -15.66 24.77
#